data_AF-A0A950G4R7-F1
#
_entry.id   AF-A0A950G4R7-F1
#
_cell.length_a   1.000
_cell.length_b   1.000
_cell.length_c   1.000
_cell.angle_alpha   90.00
_cell.angle_beta   90.00
_cell.angle_gamma   90.00
#
_symmetry.space_group_name_H-M   'P 1'
#
loop_
_entity.id
_entity.type
_entity.pdbx_description
1 polymer ?
#
loop_
_entity_poly.entity_id
_entity_poly.type
_entity_poly.pdbx_seq_one_letter_code
_entity_poly.pdbx_strand_id
1 'polypeptide(L)'
;MPEEYVQRGRSLIRTLLDSGKISGFKDPRTVLLWPFWRRVLSAFPGVRVVPVALVRSPHEIAMSLFTRFESGTSYWTCLDVVAVHFQQLQAIIKSWNHPVPRVRFGGPHYFSDLERAVRTCGLDWDPIKAVRVFDESCIHHVPAVVSHRAQRLYDALSGAAPAAPDAGKNADQLEADGRARDRLQLDRLRQSRACAHEAAEALRRTQVRLDQETESLKLLERQLRLTEERLNQSVREANQVWVAYQELRARVDRLKAHPVLGLALKGRREMRNLVSRFKARLHAE
;
A
#
# COMPACT_ATOMS: atom_id res chain seq x y z
N MET A 1 18.91 -17.56 -9.41
CA MET A 1 18.48 -17.13 -8.06
C MET A 1 19.67 -16.51 -7.36
N PRO A 2 19.61 -15.23 -6.97
CA PRO A 2 20.71 -14.52 -6.32
C PRO A 2 21.23 -15.24 -5.06
N GLU A 3 22.56 -15.27 -4.90
CA GLU A 3 23.20 -15.95 -3.75
C GLU A 3 22.83 -15.29 -2.42
N GLU A 4 22.62 -13.97 -2.41
CA GLU A 4 22.18 -13.22 -1.24
C GLU A 4 20.89 -13.79 -0.61
N TYR A 5 19.92 -14.24 -1.41
CA TYR A 5 18.69 -14.83 -0.91
C TYR A 5 18.93 -16.22 -0.32
N VAL A 6 19.84 -17.00 -0.91
CA VAL A 6 20.25 -18.30 -0.38
C VAL A 6 20.96 -18.12 0.96
N GLN A 7 21.81 -17.10 1.11
CA GLN A 7 22.46 -16.78 2.37
C GLN A 7 21.47 -16.33 3.44
N ARG A 8 20.48 -15.49 3.09
CA ARG A 8 19.38 -15.13 4.00
C ARG A 8 18.59 -16.37 4.43
N GLY A 9 18.25 -17.25 3.50
CA GLY A 9 17.59 -18.53 3.79
C GLY A 9 18.41 -19.39 4.76
N ARG A 10 19.73 -19.53 4.53
CA ARG A 10 20.64 -20.25 5.43
C ARG A 10 20.68 -19.63 6.82
N SER A 11 20.73 -18.30 6.92
CA SER A 11 20.69 -17.60 8.20
C SER A 11 19.42 -17.92 8.98
N LEU A 12 18.25 -17.91 8.30
CA LEU A 12 16.97 -18.27 8.92
C LEU A 12 16.94 -19.72 9.41
N ILE A 13 17.43 -20.67 8.60
CA ILE A 13 17.51 -22.07 9.01
C ILE A 13 18.46 -22.23 10.21
N ARG A 14 19.59 -21.52 10.26
CA ARG A 14 20.48 -21.57 11.42
C ARG A 14 19.78 -21.10 12.69
N THR A 15 19.07 -19.97 12.65
CA THR A 15 18.26 -19.50 13.78
C THR A 15 17.23 -20.54 14.24
N LEU A 16 16.60 -21.27 13.31
CA LEU A 16 15.70 -22.37 13.67
C LEU A 16 16.43 -23.56 14.29
N LEU A 17 17.62 -23.92 13.80
CA LEU A 17 18.41 -25.00 14.39
C LEU A 17 18.90 -24.65 15.80
N ASP A 18 19.21 -23.38 16.04
CA ASP A 18 19.65 -22.88 17.34
C ASP A 18 18.49 -22.85 18.37
N SER A 19 17.22 -22.86 17.92
CA SER A 19 16.06 -22.84 18.83
C SER A 19 15.77 -24.17 19.50
N GLY A 20 16.36 -25.28 19.03
CA GLY A 20 16.16 -26.59 19.65
C GLY A 20 16.54 -27.77 18.78
N LYS A 21 16.55 -28.96 19.39
CA LYS A 21 16.89 -30.24 18.73
C LYS A 21 15.95 -30.59 17.58
N ILE A 22 14.68 -30.21 17.70
CA ILE A 22 13.65 -30.38 16.67
C ILE A 22 13.00 -29.02 16.48
N SER A 23 13.10 -28.52 15.25
CA SER A 23 12.55 -27.24 14.85
C SER A 23 11.87 -27.37 13.50
N GLY A 24 10.89 -26.52 13.24
CA GLY A 24 10.14 -26.54 12.00
C GLY A 24 9.54 -25.19 11.68
N PHE A 25 9.23 -24.96 10.41
CA PHE A 25 8.49 -23.80 9.95
C PHE A 25 7.42 -24.24 8.97
N LYS A 26 6.38 -23.44 8.83
CA LYS A 26 5.27 -23.68 7.91
C LYS A 26 5.03 -22.42 7.08
N ASP A 27 5.17 -22.55 5.77
CA ASP A 27 4.74 -21.55 4.80
C ASP A 27 4.12 -22.28 3.58
N PRO A 28 2.87 -21.98 3.19
CA PRO A 28 2.25 -22.59 2.02
C PRO A 28 3.06 -22.40 0.72
N ARG A 29 3.86 -21.33 0.62
CA ARG A 29 4.67 -21.00 -0.56
C ARG A 29 5.95 -21.83 -0.65
N THR A 30 6.37 -22.51 0.41
CA THR A 30 7.57 -23.38 0.42
C THR A 30 7.53 -24.42 -0.70
N VAL A 31 6.34 -24.98 -0.98
CA VAL A 31 6.14 -25.93 -2.08
C VAL A 31 6.44 -25.31 -3.45
N LEU A 32 6.01 -24.06 -3.68
CA LEU A 32 6.24 -23.34 -4.94
C LEU A 32 7.70 -22.92 -5.11
N LEU A 33 8.39 -22.70 -3.98
CA LEU A 33 9.79 -22.30 -3.93
C LEU A 33 10.71 -23.48 -3.57
N TRP A 34 10.29 -24.72 -3.83
CA TRP A 34 11.06 -25.88 -3.40
C TRP A 34 12.50 -25.92 -3.92
N PRO A 35 12.80 -25.55 -5.19
CA PRO A 35 14.19 -25.50 -5.65
C PRO A 35 15.09 -24.57 -4.81
N PHE A 36 14.54 -23.44 -4.32
CA PHE A 36 15.24 -22.55 -3.38
C PHE A 36 15.53 -23.27 -2.07
N TRP A 37 14.48 -23.82 -1.44
CA TRP A 37 14.60 -24.44 -0.13
C TRP A 37 15.50 -25.67 -0.15
N ARG A 38 15.46 -26.49 -1.21
CA ARG A 38 16.39 -27.61 -1.39
C ARG A 38 17.85 -27.16 -1.35
N ARG A 39 18.18 -26.04 -2.01
CA ARG A 39 19.55 -25.47 -2.03
C ARG A 39 19.95 -24.86 -0.69
N VAL A 40 19.00 -24.26 0.03
CA VAL A 40 19.24 -23.74 1.39
C VAL A 40 19.51 -24.88 2.35
N LEU A 41 18.66 -25.91 2.34
CA LEU A 41 18.71 -27.04 3.27
C LEU A 41 19.91 -27.96 3.02
N SER A 42 20.40 -28.06 1.78
CA SER A 42 21.60 -28.85 1.47
C SER A 42 22.88 -28.32 2.11
N ALA A 43 22.87 -27.09 2.65
CA ALA A 43 24.01 -26.53 3.39
C ALA A 43 24.15 -27.09 4.82
N PHE A 44 23.24 -27.96 5.26
CA PHE A 44 23.20 -28.51 6.62
C PHE A 44 23.20 -30.05 6.61
N PRO A 45 24.31 -30.70 6.21
CA PRO A 45 24.36 -32.15 6.02
C PRO A 45 24.13 -32.98 7.30
N GLY A 46 24.37 -32.40 8.48
CA GLY A 46 24.11 -33.04 9.78
C GLY A 46 22.64 -32.95 10.23
N VAL A 47 21.77 -32.29 9.47
CA VAL A 47 20.37 -32.06 9.84
C VAL A 47 19.47 -32.98 9.02
N ARG A 48 18.71 -33.83 9.70
CA ARG A 48 17.65 -34.62 9.07
C ARG A 48 16.46 -33.72 8.76
N VAL A 49 16.23 -33.43 7.49
CA VAL A 49 15.03 -32.72 7.03
C VAL A 49 13.87 -33.71 6.87
N VAL A 50 12.73 -33.41 7.47
CA VAL A 50 11.49 -34.20 7.33
C VAL A 50 10.42 -33.30 6.71
N PRO A 51 10.11 -33.43 5.41
CA PRO A 51 8.96 -32.74 4.84
C PRO A 51 7.68 -33.37 5.40
N VAL A 52 6.69 -32.54 5.71
CA VAL A 52 5.35 -32.98 6.11
C VAL A 52 4.36 -32.41 5.12
N ALA A 53 3.67 -33.29 4.40
CA ALA A 53 2.70 -32.91 3.38
C ALA A 53 1.32 -32.68 4.03
N LEU A 54 0.95 -31.42 4.22
CA LEU A 54 -0.40 -31.05 4.64
C LEU A 54 -1.30 -30.98 3.40
N VAL A 55 -2.34 -31.80 3.35
CA VAL A 55 -3.30 -31.84 2.24
C VAL A 55 -4.71 -31.57 2.76
N ARG A 56 -5.53 -30.86 1.99
CA ARG A 56 -6.92 -30.51 2.31
C ARG A 56 -7.75 -30.64 1.04
N SER A 57 -9.07 -30.82 1.14
CA SER A 57 -9.92 -30.92 -0.05
C SER A 57 -9.70 -29.69 -0.98
N PRO A 58 -9.54 -29.90 -2.29
CA PRO A 58 -9.39 -28.80 -3.23
C PRO A 58 -10.55 -27.82 -3.19
N HIS A 59 -11.77 -28.33 -2.97
CA HIS A 59 -12.96 -27.49 -2.86
C HIS A 59 -12.85 -26.54 -1.66
N GLU A 60 -12.48 -27.04 -0.48
CA GLU A 60 -12.35 -26.22 0.72
C GLU A 60 -11.28 -25.13 0.55
N ILE A 61 -10.13 -25.49 -0.04
CA ILE A 61 -9.06 -24.52 -0.29
C ILE A 61 -9.57 -23.46 -1.28
N ALA A 62 -10.19 -23.87 -2.38
CA ALA A 62 -10.67 -22.94 -3.41
C ALA A 62 -11.75 -22.00 -2.88
N MET A 63 -12.69 -22.49 -2.06
CA MET A 63 -13.68 -21.66 -1.36
C MET A 63 -13.03 -20.69 -0.39
N SER A 64 -12.04 -21.15 0.39
CA SER A 64 -11.31 -20.28 1.30
C SER A 64 -10.53 -19.19 0.57
N LEU A 65 -9.92 -19.50 -0.56
CA LEU A 65 -9.23 -18.50 -1.39
C LEU A 65 -10.25 -17.53 -2.00
N PHE A 66 -11.34 -18.02 -2.57
CA PHE A 66 -12.38 -17.19 -3.18
C PHE A 66 -13.00 -16.19 -2.19
N THR A 67 -13.28 -16.63 -0.96
CA THR A 67 -13.85 -15.76 0.08
C THR A 67 -12.86 -14.72 0.58
N ARG A 68 -11.56 -15.04 0.65
CA ARG A 68 -10.50 -14.14 1.12
C ARG A 68 -9.99 -13.15 0.08
N PHE A 69 -9.96 -13.53 -1.20
CA PHE A 69 -9.53 -12.61 -2.26
C PHE A 69 -10.65 -11.66 -2.64
N GLU A 70 -10.46 -10.38 -2.34
CA GLU A 70 -11.38 -9.30 -2.71
C GLU A 70 -11.46 -9.09 -4.23
N SER A 71 -10.38 -9.40 -4.95
CA SER A 71 -10.25 -9.16 -6.38
C SER A 71 -10.63 -10.38 -7.22
N GLY A 72 -11.59 -10.18 -8.15
CA GLY A 72 -11.84 -10.83 -9.46
C GLY A 72 -11.53 -12.31 -9.72
N THR A 73 -11.08 -13.06 -8.74
CA THR A 73 -10.54 -14.40 -8.90
C THR A 73 -11.70 -15.36 -8.87
N SER A 74 -11.98 -15.99 -10.00
CA SER A 74 -13.03 -16.98 -10.07
C SER A 74 -12.67 -18.19 -9.21
N TYR A 75 -13.68 -18.89 -8.72
CA TYR A 75 -13.49 -20.16 -8.02
C TYR A 75 -12.66 -21.18 -8.83
N TRP A 76 -12.86 -21.24 -10.15
CA TRP A 76 -12.10 -22.13 -11.03
C TRP A 76 -10.62 -21.74 -11.07
N THR A 77 -10.32 -20.45 -11.10
CA THR A 77 -8.95 -19.94 -10.96
C THR A 77 -8.34 -20.33 -9.61
N CYS A 78 -9.11 -20.28 -8.53
CA CYS A 78 -8.64 -20.79 -7.23
C CYS A 78 -8.31 -22.29 -7.29
N LEU A 79 -9.14 -23.10 -7.96
CA LEU A 79 -8.87 -24.53 -8.17
C LEU A 79 -7.62 -24.78 -9.04
N ASP A 80 -7.34 -23.93 -10.02
CA ASP A 80 -6.10 -24.00 -10.81
C ASP A 80 -4.86 -23.76 -9.94
N VAL A 81 -4.91 -22.75 -9.06
CA VAL A 81 -3.84 -22.47 -8.09
C VAL A 81 -3.61 -23.68 -7.18
N VAL A 82 -4.68 -24.31 -6.69
CA VAL A 82 -4.59 -25.53 -5.89
C VAL A 82 -3.97 -26.68 -6.70
N ALA A 83 -4.34 -26.84 -7.97
CA ALA A 83 -3.77 -27.88 -8.82
C ALA A 83 -2.25 -27.70 -9.01
N VAL A 84 -1.78 -26.46 -9.23
CA VAL A 84 -0.35 -26.16 -9.31
C VAL A 84 0.36 -26.53 -8.01
N HIS A 85 -0.22 -26.15 -6.87
CA HIS A 85 0.34 -26.45 -5.55
C HIS A 85 0.46 -27.96 -5.31
N PHE A 86 -0.60 -28.73 -5.57
CA PHE A 86 -0.59 -30.18 -5.42
C PHE A 86 0.34 -30.88 -6.39
N GLN A 87 0.48 -30.37 -7.62
CA GLN A 87 1.46 -30.91 -8.56
C GLN A 87 2.89 -30.76 -8.02
N GLN A 88 3.24 -29.58 -7.50
CA GLN A 88 4.55 -29.34 -6.91
C GLN A 88 4.77 -30.19 -5.66
N LEU A 89 3.77 -30.28 -4.77
CA LEU A 89 3.83 -31.14 -3.59
C LEU A 89 4.05 -32.61 -3.96
N GLN A 90 3.36 -33.10 -5.00
CA GLN A 90 3.56 -34.46 -5.50
C GLN A 90 4.97 -34.67 -6.04
N ALA A 91 5.52 -33.70 -6.77
CA ALA A 91 6.89 -33.77 -7.26
C ALA A 91 7.91 -33.83 -6.10
N ILE A 92 7.72 -33.03 -5.05
CA ILE A 92 8.54 -33.07 -3.83
C ILE A 92 8.52 -34.46 -3.22
N ILE A 93 7.32 -35.02 -2.98
CA ILE A 93 7.14 -36.35 -2.39
C ILE A 93 7.81 -37.43 -3.23
N LYS A 94 7.63 -37.41 -4.55
CA LYS A 94 8.24 -38.38 -5.47
C LYS A 94 9.76 -38.30 -5.51
N SER A 95 10.32 -37.09 -5.31
CA SER A 95 11.77 -36.86 -5.31
C SER A 95 12.44 -37.17 -3.96
N TRP A 96 11.67 -37.46 -2.91
CA TRP A 96 12.20 -37.67 -1.58
C TRP A 96 12.53 -39.15 -1.36
N ASN A 97 13.74 -39.42 -0.86
CA ASN A 97 14.23 -40.80 -0.68
C ASN A 97 13.54 -41.56 0.46
N HIS A 98 12.81 -40.86 1.33
CA HIS A 98 12.12 -41.44 2.47
C HIS A 98 10.61 -41.20 2.36
N PRO A 99 9.78 -42.07 2.97
CA PRO A 99 8.35 -41.83 3.05
C PRO A 99 8.04 -40.46 3.66
N VAL A 100 7.31 -39.63 2.91
CA VAL A 100 6.86 -38.32 3.38
C VAL A 100 5.54 -38.48 4.15
N PRO A 101 5.47 -38.14 5.44
CA PRO A 101 4.22 -38.16 6.18
C PRO A 101 3.21 -37.18 5.56
N ARG A 102 1.97 -37.65 5.43
CA ARG A 102 0.85 -36.93 4.83
C ARG A 102 -0.20 -36.71 5.90
N VAL A 103 -0.63 -35.47 6.07
CA VAL A 103 -1.67 -35.08 7.03
C VAL A 103 -2.86 -34.54 6.27
N ARG A 104 -3.94 -35.32 6.22
CA ARG A 104 -5.22 -34.90 5.65
C ARG A 104 -5.93 -34.02 6.66
N PHE A 105 -5.97 -32.73 6.37
CA PHE A 105 -6.66 -31.74 7.18
C PHE A 105 -8.17 -31.94 7.08
N GLY A 106 -8.82 -32.06 8.24
CA GLY A 106 -10.24 -32.34 8.34
C GLY A 106 -10.57 -33.82 8.18
N GLY A 107 -11.66 -34.23 8.82
CA GLY A 107 -12.20 -35.59 8.72
C GLY A 107 -11.57 -36.62 9.65
N PRO A 108 -11.99 -37.90 9.53
CA PRO A 108 -11.73 -38.95 10.52
C PRO A 108 -10.26 -39.40 10.59
N HIS A 109 -9.45 -39.06 9.59
CA HIS A 109 -8.05 -39.48 9.52
C HIS A 109 -7.06 -38.44 10.07
N TYR A 110 -7.52 -37.24 10.41
CA TYR A 110 -6.62 -36.13 10.77
C TYR A 110 -5.69 -36.48 11.93
N PHE A 111 -6.22 -36.99 13.04
CA PHE A 111 -5.42 -37.30 14.23
C PHE A 111 -4.46 -38.47 14.02
N SER A 112 -4.85 -39.51 13.28
CA SER A 112 -3.98 -40.66 13.02
C SER A 112 -2.86 -40.33 12.02
N ASP A 113 -3.15 -39.49 11.03
CA ASP A 113 -2.14 -38.95 10.14
C ASP A 113 -1.16 -38.02 10.89
N LEU A 114 -1.70 -37.16 11.78
CA LEU A 114 -0.90 -36.24 12.58
C LEU A 114 0.01 -36.99 13.56
N GLU A 115 -0.49 -38.02 14.24
CA GLU A 115 0.32 -38.90 15.10
C GLU A 115 1.51 -39.48 14.32
N ARG A 116 1.25 -40.03 13.12
CA ARG A 116 2.30 -40.58 12.27
C ARG A 116 3.34 -39.53 11.89
N ALA A 117 2.89 -38.31 11.54
CA ALA A 117 3.79 -37.21 11.22
C ALA A 117 4.65 -36.80 12.42
N VAL A 118 4.05 -36.63 13.60
CA VAL A 118 4.73 -36.30 14.87
C VAL A 118 5.82 -37.34 15.19
N ARG A 119 5.47 -38.62 15.16
CA ARG A 119 6.42 -39.71 15.39
C ARG A 119 7.53 -39.74 14.33
N THR A 120 7.21 -39.51 13.06
CA THR A 120 8.21 -39.44 11.98
C THR A 120 9.21 -38.31 12.19
N CYS A 121 8.76 -37.18 12.74
CA CYS A 121 9.60 -36.05 13.13
C CYS A 121 10.47 -36.32 14.37
N GLY A 122 10.28 -37.44 15.07
CA GLY A 122 11.01 -37.80 16.29
C GLY A 122 10.45 -37.14 17.55
N LEU A 123 9.18 -36.74 17.52
CA LEU A 123 8.46 -36.18 18.65
C LEU A 123 7.54 -37.24 19.28
N ASP A 124 7.27 -37.08 20.57
CA ASP A 124 6.29 -37.89 21.28
C ASP A 124 4.86 -37.42 20.97
N TRP A 125 3.97 -38.38 20.71
CA TRP A 125 2.56 -38.11 20.47
C TRP A 125 1.82 -37.97 21.80
N ASP A 126 1.12 -36.86 21.96
CA ASP A 126 0.22 -36.60 23.09
C ASP A 126 -1.18 -36.30 22.53
N PRO A 127 -2.13 -37.26 22.61
CA PRO A 127 -3.47 -37.08 22.06
C PRO A 127 -4.25 -35.99 22.81
N ILE A 128 -4.02 -35.79 24.10
CA ILE A 128 -4.71 -34.77 24.91
C ILE A 128 -4.26 -33.39 24.45
N LYS A 129 -2.95 -33.18 24.30
CA LYS A 129 -2.40 -31.94 23.77
C LYS A 129 -2.88 -31.69 22.35
N ALA A 130 -2.90 -32.71 21.50
CA ALA A 130 -3.35 -32.59 20.12
C ALA A 130 -4.82 -32.13 20.02
N VAL A 131 -5.71 -32.73 20.80
CA VAL A 131 -7.13 -32.32 20.87
C VAL A 131 -7.25 -30.89 21.41
N ARG A 132 -6.50 -30.54 22.45
CA ARG A 132 -6.54 -29.20 23.06
C ARG A 132 -6.13 -28.08 22.10
N VAL A 133 -5.17 -28.33 21.20
CA VAL A 133 -4.67 -27.32 20.24
C VAL A 133 -5.41 -27.36 18.91
N PHE A 134 -6.27 -28.35 18.68
CA PHE A 134 -7.06 -28.45 17.47
C PHE A 134 -8.27 -27.53 17.58
N ASP A 135 -8.31 -26.52 16.72
CA ASP A 135 -9.42 -25.58 16.62
C ASP A 135 -10.34 -25.97 15.46
N GLU A 136 -11.48 -26.58 15.80
CA GLU A 136 -12.51 -26.95 14.83
C GLU A 136 -13.12 -25.74 14.12
N SER A 137 -13.11 -24.55 14.74
CA SER A 137 -13.67 -23.34 14.13
C SER A 137 -12.87 -22.85 12.92
N CYS A 138 -11.63 -23.31 12.76
CA CYS A 138 -10.79 -23.06 11.58
C CYS A 138 -11.26 -23.85 10.32
N ILE A 139 -12.25 -24.74 10.45
CA ILE A 139 -12.88 -25.46 9.32
C ILE A 139 -14.06 -24.63 8.79
N HIS A 140 -13.77 -23.70 7.88
CA HIS A 140 -14.81 -22.80 7.34
C HIS A 140 -15.68 -23.38 6.22
N HIS A 141 -15.22 -24.46 5.57
CA HIS A 141 -15.90 -25.04 4.41
C HIS A 141 -15.94 -26.56 4.54
N VAL A 142 -17.04 -27.16 4.10
CA VAL A 142 -17.21 -28.61 4.08
C VAL A 142 -16.50 -29.17 2.84
N PRO A 143 -15.77 -30.29 2.95
CA PRO A 143 -15.17 -30.92 1.78
C PRO A 143 -16.22 -31.39 0.78
N ALA A 144 -16.01 -31.06 -0.49
CA ALA A 144 -16.76 -31.60 -1.62
C ALA A 144 -15.79 -32.08 -2.71
N VAL A 145 -16.21 -33.10 -3.47
CA VAL A 145 -15.51 -33.63 -4.64
C VAL A 145 -15.87 -32.82 -5.86
N VAL A 146 -14.85 -32.28 -6.53
CA VAL A 146 -15.00 -31.43 -7.70
C VAL A 146 -14.48 -32.12 -8.96
N SER A 147 -15.14 -31.89 -10.09
CA SER A 147 -14.66 -32.35 -11.40
C SER A 147 -13.53 -31.46 -11.90
N HIS A 148 -12.37 -31.54 -11.24
CA HIS A 148 -11.21 -30.71 -11.53
C HIS A 148 -9.89 -31.48 -11.41
N ARG A 149 -8.85 -31.03 -12.11
CA ARG A 149 -7.50 -31.64 -12.02
C ARG A 149 -6.96 -31.66 -10.59
N ALA A 150 -7.26 -30.63 -9.80
CA ALA A 150 -6.87 -30.54 -8.39
C ALA A 150 -7.39 -31.72 -7.56
N GLN A 151 -8.61 -32.22 -7.83
CA GLN A 151 -9.17 -33.38 -7.14
C GLN A 151 -8.35 -34.64 -7.41
N ARG A 152 -8.05 -34.92 -8.68
CA ARG A 152 -7.23 -36.09 -9.05
C ARG A 152 -5.86 -36.07 -8.38
N LEU A 153 -5.25 -34.88 -8.28
CA LEU A 153 -3.96 -34.71 -7.58
C LEU A 153 -4.11 -34.91 -6.07
N TYR A 154 -5.17 -34.39 -5.47
CA TYR A 154 -5.49 -34.60 -4.06
C TYR A 154 -5.68 -36.08 -3.73
N ASP A 155 -6.43 -36.83 -4.56
CA ASP A 155 -6.68 -38.25 -4.36
C ASP A 155 -5.36 -39.04 -4.41
N ALA A 156 -4.50 -38.74 -5.39
CA ALA A 156 -3.17 -39.34 -5.51
C ALA A 156 -2.24 -38.99 -4.32
N LEU A 157 -2.34 -37.75 -3.81
CA LEU A 157 -1.56 -37.30 -2.65
C LEU A 157 -2.07 -37.90 -1.34
N SER A 158 -3.37 -38.13 -1.21
CA SER A 158 -4.00 -38.60 0.03
C SER A 158 -3.69 -40.07 0.33
N GLY A 159 -3.28 -40.85 -0.67
CA GLY A 159 -2.80 -42.23 -0.49
C GLY A 159 -3.87 -43.27 -0.14
N ALA A 160 -5.12 -42.83 0.07
CA ALA A 160 -6.30 -43.66 0.17
C ALA A 160 -7.34 -43.11 -0.81
N ALA A 161 -8.12 -44.01 -1.44
CA ALA A 161 -9.33 -43.56 -2.13
C ALA A 161 -10.20 -42.85 -1.08
N PRO A 162 -10.59 -41.58 -1.28
CA PRO A 162 -11.58 -40.97 -0.40
C PRO A 162 -12.80 -41.90 -0.38
N ALA A 163 -13.43 -42.05 0.79
CA ALA A 163 -14.75 -42.67 0.83
C ALA A 163 -15.60 -41.96 -0.22
N ALA A 164 -16.11 -42.70 -1.21
CA ALA A 164 -16.88 -42.10 -2.29
C ALA A 164 -18.01 -41.29 -1.63
N PRO A 165 -18.01 -39.96 -1.75
CA PRO A 165 -19.04 -39.18 -1.11
C PRO A 165 -20.38 -39.58 -1.72
N ASP A 166 -21.41 -39.54 -0.89
CA ASP A 166 -22.79 -39.63 -1.37
C ASP A 166 -22.96 -38.58 -2.48
N ALA A 167 -23.24 -39.06 -3.70
CA ALA A 167 -23.27 -38.20 -4.88
C ALA A 167 -24.35 -37.11 -4.76
N GLY A 168 -25.48 -37.42 -4.10
CA GLY A 168 -26.55 -36.47 -3.81
C GLY A 168 -26.07 -35.39 -2.84
N LYS A 169 -25.52 -35.78 -1.68
CA LYS A 169 -24.99 -34.82 -0.71
C LYS A 169 -23.87 -33.95 -1.28
N ASN A 170 -23.02 -34.51 -2.14
CA ASN A 170 -21.97 -33.76 -2.80
C ASN A 170 -22.53 -32.73 -3.79
N ALA A 171 -23.54 -33.10 -4.58
CA ALA A 171 -24.22 -32.18 -5.50
C ALA A 171 -24.90 -31.04 -4.73
N ASP A 172 -25.64 -31.35 -3.68
CA ASP A 172 -26.33 -30.38 -2.82
C ASP A 172 -25.34 -29.38 -2.21
N GLN A 173 -24.19 -29.87 -1.71
CA GLN A 173 -23.15 -29.02 -1.15
C GLN A 173 -22.55 -28.08 -2.21
N LEU A 174 -22.18 -28.61 -3.38
CA LEU A 174 -21.62 -27.79 -4.47
C LEU A 174 -22.60 -26.74 -4.96
N GLU A 175 -23.88 -27.06 -4.99
CA GLU A 175 -24.95 -26.13 -5.36
C GLU A 175 -25.11 -25.02 -4.30
N ALA A 176 -25.18 -25.39 -3.01
CA ALA A 176 -25.26 -24.43 -1.91
C ALA A 176 -24.07 -23.45 -1.91
N ASP A 177 -22.85 -23.97 -2.08
CA ASP A 177 -21.65 -23.16 -2.21
C ASP A 177 -21.61 -22.34 -3.50
N GLY A 178 -22.18 -22.86 -4.60
CA GLY A 178 -22.42 -22.08 -5.83
C GLY A 178 -23.25 -20.84 -5.56
N ARG A 179 -24.43 -21.00 -4.95
CA ARG A 179 -25.31 -19.90 -4.59
C ARG A 179 -24.66 -18.91 -3.62
N ALA A 180 -23.88 -19.41 -2.65
CA ALA A 180 -23.14 -18.56 -1.71
C ALA A 180 -22.08 -17.71 -2.42
N ARG A 181 -21.36 -18.28 -3.39
CA ARG A 181 -20.40 -17.54 -4.22
C ARG A 181 -21.06 -16.47 -5.07
N ASP A 182 -22.18 -16.79 -5.71
CA ASP A 182 -22.92 -15.84 -6.54
C ASP A 182 -23.41 -14.64 -5.72
N ARG A 183 -23.94 -14.89 -4.51
CA ARG A 183 -24.32 -13.83 -3.58
C ARG A 183 -23.14 -12.94 -3.20
N LEU A 184 -22.01 -13.55 -2.82
CA LEU A 184 -20.81 -12.79 -2.47
C LEU A 184 -20.31 -11.94 -3.64
N GLN A 185 -20.35 -12.47 -4.85
CA GLN A 185 -19.95 -11.73 -6.06
C GLN A 185 -20.90 -10.57 -6.35
N LEU A 186 -22.21 -10.76 -6.21
CA LEU A 186 -23.20 -9.69 -6.34
C LEU A 186 -22.99 -8.59 -5.30
N ASP A 187 -22.72 -8.95 -4.04
CA ASP A 187 -22.47 -7.99 -2.98
C ASP A 187 -21.17 -7.20 -3.23
N ARG A 188 -20.10 -7.85 -3.69
CA ARG A 188 -18.87 -7.18 -4.12
C ARG A 188 -19.11 -6.24 -5.30
N LEU A 189 -19.91 -6.63 -6.29
CA LEU A 189 -20.27 -5.76 -7.42
C LEU A 189 -21.08 -4.55 -6.97
N ARG A 190 -22.01 -4.72 -6.02
CA ARG A 190 -22.77 -3.62 -5.42
C ARG A 190 -21.86 -2.65 -4.66
N GLN A 191 -20.97 -3.16 -3.84
CA GLN A 191 -19.98 -2.34 -3.11
C GLN A 191 -19.08 -1.58 -4.08
N SER A 192 -18.51 -2.27 -5.08
CA SER A 192 -17.66 -1.65 -6.10
C SER A 192 -18.39 -0.54 -6.86
N ARG A 193 -19.66 -0.77 -7.23
CA ARG A 193 -20.50 0.25 -7.87
C ARG A 193 -20.77 1.45 -6.97
N ALA A 194 -21.04 1.22 -5.67
CA ALA A 194 -21.23 2.30 -4.71
C ALA A 194 -19.96 3.14 -4.55
N CYS A 195 -18.80 2.52 -4.36
CA CYS A 195 -17.51 3.22 -4.30
C CYS A 195 -17.20 3.99 -5.58
N ALA A 196 -17.49 3.41 -6.76
CA ALA A 196 -17.28 4.09 -8.04
C ALA A 196 -18.19 5.32 -8.20
N HIS A 197 -19.43 5.25 -7.71
CA HIS A 197 -20.35 6.38 -7.70
C HIS A 197 -19.86 7.50 -6.77
N GLU A 198 -19.45 7.17 -5.55
CA GLU A 198 -18.88 8.14 -4.60
C GLU A 198 -17.63 8.82 -5.16
N ALA A 199 -16.74 8.04 -5.78
CA ALA A 199 -15.54 8.56 -6.43
C ALA A 199 -15.89 9.51 -7.60
N ALA A 200 -16.89 9.18 -8.41
CA ALA A 200 -17.36 10.03 -9.50
C ALA A 200 -17.96 11.34 -8.98
N GLU A 201 -18.74 11.31 -7.89
CA GLU A 201 -19.23 12.53 -7.26
C GLU A 201 -18.12 13.39 -6.67
N ALA A 202 -17.14 12.78 -6.01
CA ALA A 202 -15.98 13.48 -5.45
C ALA A 202 -15.16 14.16 -6.55
N LEU A 203 -14.96 13.47 -7.68
CA LEU A 203 -14.32 14.03 -8.87
C LEU A 203 -15.11 15.23 -9.40
N ARG A 204 -16.45 15.11 -9.51
CA ARG A 204 -17.31 16.21 -9.96
C ARG A 204 -17.22 17.44 -9.06
N ARG A 205 -17.23 17.25 -7.73
CA ARG A 205 -17.07 18.35 -6.76
C ARG A 205 -15.70 19.02 -6.89
N THR A 206 -14.65 18.21 -7.09
CA THR A 206 -13.29 18.71 -7.28
C THR A 206 -13.17 19.51 -8.57
N GLN A 207 -13.82 19.07 -9.66
CA GLN A 207 -13.86 19.82 -10.91
C GLN A 207 -14.54 21.17 -10.74
N VAL A 208 -15.72 21.21 -10.10
CA VAL A 208 -16.43 22.47 -9.83
C VAL A 208 -15.55 23.43 -9.01
N ARG A 209 -14.85 22.93 -8.00
CA ARG A 209 -13.92 23.75 -7.20
C ARG A 209 -12.76 24.27 -8.05
N LEU A 210 -12.15 23.42 -8.89
CA LEU A 210 -11.07 23.82 -9.79
C LEU A 210 -11.51 24.93 -10.74
N ASP A 211 -12.73 24.83 -11.28
CA ASP A 211 -13.30 25.85 -12.16
C ASP A 211 -13.49 27.19 -11.42
N GLN A 212 -13.98 27.15 -10.17
CA GLN A 212 -14.13 28.34 -9.31
C GLN A 212 -12.79 29.01 -8.99
N GLU A 213 -11.77 28.23 -8.60
CA GLU A 213 -10.42 28.74 -8.34
C GLU A 213 -9.80 29.33 -9.61
N THR A 214 -10.04 28.70 -10.77
CA THR A 214 -9.57 29.21 -12.07
C THR A 214 -10.19 30.57 -12.40
N GLU A 215 -11.49 30.76 -12.16
CA GLU A 215 -12.15 32.06 -12.35
C GLU A 215 -11.67 33.12 -11.34
N SER A 216 -11.43 32.72 -10.08
CA SER A 216 -10.85 33.59 -9.04
C SER A 216 -9.45 34.09 -9.44
N LEU A 217 -8.59 33.19 -9.94
CA LEU A 217 -7.27 33.54 -10.45
C LEU A 217 -7.34 34.53 -11.61
N LYS A 218 -8.24 34.32 -12.58
CA LYS A 218 -8.45 35.27 -13.69
C LYS A 218 -8.89 36.66 -13.19
N LEU A 219 -9.72 36.73 -12.15
CA LEU A 219 -10.13 38.00 -11.55
C LEU A 219 -8.94 38.71 -10.88
N LEU A 220 -8.14 37.97 -10.11
CA LEU A 220 -6.94 38.50 -9.45
C LEU A 220 -5.91 38.99 -10.46
N GLU A 221 -5.70 38.26 -11.57
CA GLU A 221 -4.82 38.69 -12.66
C GLU A 221 -5.29 40.02 -13.29
N ARG A 222 -6.60 40.20 -13.48
CA ARG A 222 -7.16 41.46 -13.98
C ARG A 222 -6.95 42.60 -12.98
N GLN A 223 -7.15 42.35 -11.68
CA GLN A 223 -6.92 43.35 -10.64
C GLN A 223 -5.45 43.75 -10.56
N LEU A 224 -4.53 42.78 -10.65
CA LEU A 224 -3.09 43.02 -10.65
C LEU A 224 -2.68 43.90 -11.83
N ARG A 225 -3.19 43.63 -13.05
CA ARG A 225 -2.93 44.49 -14.21
C ARG A 225 -3.40 45.93 -14.00
N LEU A 226 -4.60 46.12 -13.44
CA LEU A 226 -5.13 47.45 -13.16
C LEU A 226 -4.31 48.20 -12.10
N THR A 227 -3.80 47.50 -11.08
CA THR A 227 -2.93 48.13 -10.07
C THR A 227 -1.55 48.47 -10.63
N GLU A 228 -0.98 47.60 -11.47
CA GLU A 228 0.26 47.88 -12.20
C GLU A 228 0.13 49.11 -13.12
N GLU A 229 -0.98 49.23 -13.87
CA GLU A 229 -1.27 50.40 -14.70
C GLU A 229 -1.35 51.69 -13.87
N ARG A 230 -2.07 51.67 -12.74
CA ARG A 230 -2.18 52.80 -11.82
C ARG A 230 -0.82 53.18 -11.24
N LEU A 231 -0.04 52.20 -10.80
CA LEU A 231 1.30 52.43 -10.28
C LEU A 231 2.19 53.09 -11.35
N ASN A 232 2.19 52.55 -12.56
CA ASN A 232 2.92 53.11 -13.70
C ASN A 232 2.50 54.56 -14.00
N GLN A 233 1.21 54.87 -13.92
CA GLN A 233 0.71 56.23 -14.05
C GLN A 233 1.23 57.15 -12.94
N SER A 234 1.12 56.74 -11.68
CA SER A 234 1.63 57.53 -10.55
C SER A 234 3.14 57.74 -10.62
N VAL A 235 3.91 56.75 -11.09
CA VAL A 235 5.35 56.90 -11.34
C VAL A 235 5.63 57.95 -12.42
N ARG A 236 4.84 57.95 -13.52
CA ARG A 236 4.97 58.98 -14.57
C ARG A 236 4.65 60.38 -14.04
N GLU A 237 3.57 60.53 -13.27
CA GLU A 237 3.17 61.79 -12.64
C GLU A 237 4.25 62.29 -11.66
N ALA A 238 4.78 61.41 -10.80
CA ALA A 238 5.86 61.75 -9.89
C ALA A 238 7.13 62.19 -10.63
N ASN A 239 7.48 61.51 -11.72
CA ASN A 239 8.61 61.89 -12.57
C ASN A 239 8.41 63.27 -13.21
N GLN A 240 7.21 63.60 -13.69
CA GLN A 240 6.91 64.92 -14.23
C GLN A 240 7.06 66.01 -13.16
N VAL A 241 6.54 65.78 -11.96
CA VAL A 241 6.69 66.70 -10.82
C VAL A 241 8.15 66.88 -10.45
N TRP A 242 8.93 65.80 -10.42
CA TRP A 242 10.36 65.85 -10.14
C TRP A 242 11.13 66.65 -11.19
N VAL A 243 10.85 66.45 -12.48
CA VAL A 243 11.44 67.24 -13.57
C VAL A 243 11.12 68.73 -13.41
N ALA A 244 9.85 69.08 -13.17
CA ALA A 244 9.44 70.46 -12.95
C ALA A 244 10.13 71.09 -11.72
N TYR A 245 10.31 70.32 -10.64
CA TYR A 245 11.06 70.74 -9.47
C TYR A 245 12.53 71.02 -9.79
N GLN A 246 13.20 70.15 -10.58
CA GLN A 246 14.58 70.37 -11.01
C GLN A 246 14.73 71.63 -11.86
N GLU A 247 13.79 71.88 -12.80
CA GLU A 247 13.78 73.11 -13.59
C GLU A 247 13.62 74.36 -12.72
N LEU A 248 12.70 74.32 -11.74
CA LEU A 248 12.49 75.41 -10.80
C LEU A 248 13.74 75.65 -9.95
N ARG A 249 14.35 74.58 -9.45
CA ARG A 249 15.60 74.65 -8.69
C ARG A 249 16.72 75.28 -9.51
N ALA A 250 16.90 74.85 -10.76
CA ALA A 250 17.88 75.43 -11.68
C ALA A 250 17.60 76.92 -11.94
N ARG A 251 16.34 77.34 -12.08
CA ARG A 251 15.96 78.76 -12.19
C ARG A 251 16.32 79.54 -10.92
N VAL A 252 16.02 79.01 -9.74
CA VAL A 252 16.36 79.62 -8.45
C VAL A 252 17.87 79.75 -8.30
N ASP A 253 18.64 78.73 -8.65
CA ASP A 253 20.10 78.74 -8.56
C ASP A 253 20.71 79.75 -9.56
N ARG A 254 20.16 79.89 -10.77
CA ARG A 254 20.52 80.99 -11.71
C ARG A 254 20.25 82.37 -11.12
N LEU A 255 19.09 82.58 -10.48
CA LEU A 255 18.76 83.86 -9.83
C LEU A 255 19.71 84.18 -8.66
N LYS A 256 20.08 83.17 -7.87
CA LYS A 256 21.05 83.34 -6.77
C LYS A 256 22.46 83.66 -7.28
N ALA A 257 22.86 83.09 -8.42
CA ALA A 257 24.15 83.36 -9.05
C ALA A 257 24.21 84.71 -9.79
N HIS A 258 23.06 85.38 -10.00
CA HIS A 258 23.00 86.65 -10.71
C HIS A 258 23.66 87.78 -9.89
N PRO A 259 24.58 88.60 -10.47
CA PRO A 259 25.40 89.55 -9.70
C PRO A 259 24.61 90.55 -8.85
N VAL A 260 23.53 91.12 -9.41
CA VAL A 260 22.69 92.11 -8.72
C VAL A 260 21.60 91.45 -7.86
N LEU A 261 20.78 90.58 -8.44
CA LEU A 261 19.65 89.94 -7.75
C LEU A 261 20.08 88.97 -6.64
N GLY A 262 21.21 88.28 -6.81
CA GLY A 262 21.77 87.39 -5.80
C GLY A 262 22.15 88.13 -4.51
N LEU A 263 22.81 89.29 -4.63
CA LEU A 263 23.16 90.14 -3.49
C LEU A 263 21.91 90.66 -2.77
N ALA A 264 20.90 91.12 -3.50
CA ALA A 264 19.63 91.56 -2.93
C ALA A 264 18.90 90.44 -2.18
N LEU A 265 18.86 89.22 -2.75
CA LEU A 265 18.27 88.03 -2.11
C LEU A 265 19.04 87.61 -0.85
N LYS A 266 20.38 87.70 -0.86
CA LYS A 266 21.23 87.40 0.29
C LYS A 266 20.97 88.39 1.44
N GLY A 267 20.96 89.70 1.15
CA GLY A 267 20.63 90.73 2.13
C GLY A 267 19.23 90.57 2.73
N ARG A 268 18.22 90.22 1.91
CA ARG A 268 16.86 89.92 2.40
C ARG A 268 16.83 88.71 3.32
N ARG A 269 17.62 87.67 3.04
CA ARG A 269 17.71 86.47 3.89
C ARG A 269 18.38 86.76 5.22
N GLU A 270 19.44 87.57 5.21
CA GLU A 270 20.13 88.02 6.42
C GLU A 270 19.21 88.86 7.32
N MET A 271 18.47 89.81 6.74
CA MET A 271 17.43 90.57 7.47
C MET A 271 16.35 89.66 8.06
N ARG A 272 15.84 88.69 7.28
CA ARG A 272 14.80 87.77 7.77
C ARG A 272 15.31 86.90 8.91
N ASN A 273 16.55 86.41 8.83
CA ASN A 273 17.18 85.64 9.91
C ASN A 273 17.38 86.48 11.17
N LEU A 274 17.75 87.76 11.02
CA LEU A 274 17.83 88.72 12.12
C LEU A 274 16.48 88.87 12.82
N VAL A 275 15.40 89.09 12.06
CA VAL A 275 14.03 89.19 12.60
C VAL A 275 13.60 87.89 13.28
N SER A 276 13.86 86.72 12.70
CA SER A 276 13.52 85.43 13.30
C SER A 276 14.29 85.17 14.60
N ARG A 277 15.59 85.52 14.67
CA ARG A 277 16.38 85.42 15.90
C ARG A 277 15.87 86.37 16.98
N PHE A 278 15.46 87.57 16.58
CA PHE A 278 14.88 88.55 17.49
C PHE A 278 13.54 88.05 18.07
N LYS A 279 12.65 87.51 17.23
CA LYS A 279 11.40 86.87 17.67
C LYS A 279 11.65 85.66 18.57
N ALA A 280 12.64 84.82 18.26
CA ALA A 280 12.98 83.66 19.09
C ALA A 280 13.50 84.07 20.48
N ARG A 281 14.27 85.17 20.57
CA ARG A 281 14.71 85.73 21.86
C ARG A 281 13.54 86.29 22.68
N LEU A 282 12.62 87.00 22.05
CA LEU A 282 11.41 87.52 22.68
C LEU A 282 10.45 86.43 23.21
N HIS A 283 10.59 85.18 22.78
CA HIS A 283 9.78 84.05 23.27
C HIS A 283 10.54 83.15 24.25
N ALA A 284 11.82 83.39 24.51
CA ALA A 284 12.63 82.63 25.46
C ALA A 284 12.79 83.36 26.81
N GLU A 285 12.27 84.59 26.91
CA GLU A 285 12.06 85.38 28.13
C GLU A 285 10.58 85.32 28.52
#